data_AF-A0A9E4PLM3-F1
#
_entry.id   AF-A0A9E4PLM3-F1
#
_cell.length_a   1.000
_cell.length_b   1.000
_cell.length_c   1.000
_cell.angle_alpha   90.00
_cell.angle_beta   90.00
_cell.angle_gamma   90.00
#
_symmetry.space_group_name_H-M   'P 1'
#
loop_
_entity.id
_entity.type
_entity.pdbx_description
1 polymer ?
#
loop_
_entity_poly.entity_id
_entity_poly.type
_entity_poly.pdbx_seq_one_letter_code
_entity_poly.pdbx_strand_id
1 'polypeptide(L)' 'DGKVLGLDTATGKVIWDFQTQGQITAGPVVAGDTLYVASRDGTLYALTAP' A
#
# COMPACT_ATOMS: atom_id res chain seq x y z
N ASP A 1 -10.25 3.99 4.89
CA ASP A 1 -10.58 4.09 3.45
C ASP A 1 -9.92 2.98 2.62
N GLY A 2 -8.77 2.45 3.02
CA GLY A 2 -8.11 1.35 2.28
C GLY A 2 -7.15 1.85 1.20
N LYS A 3 -6.80 3.14 1.24
CA LYS A 3 -5.92 3.74 0.26
C LYS A 3 -4.46 3.56 0.66
N VAL A 4 -3.64 3.13 -0.30
CA VAL A 4 -2.18 3.09 -0.20
C VAL A 4 -1.62 4.10 -1.19
N LEU A 5 -0.70 4.96 -0.74
CA LEU A 5 -0.08 6.00 -1.55
C LEU A 5 1.43 5.78 -1.62
N GLY A 6 1.98 5.79 -2.83
CA GLY A 6 3.40 5.98 -3.06
C GLY A 6 3.69 7.47 -3.20
N LEU A 7 4.63 7.98 -2.42
CA LEU A 7 5.04 9.39 -2.47
C LEU A 7 6.49 9.52 -2.96
N ASP A 8 6.76 10.54 -3.76
CA ASP A 8 8.11 11.00 -4.02
C ASP A 8 8.75 11.52 -2.72
N THR A 9 9.94 11.02 -2.39
CA THR A 9 10.56 11.27 -1.08
C THR A 9 11.06 12.71 -0.91
N ALA A 10 11.31 13.43 -2.01
CA ALA A 10 11.81 14.80 -1.97
C ALA A 10 10.69 15.84 -1.93
N THR A 11 9.60 15.57 -2.64
CA THR A 11 8.51 16.54 -2.89
C THR A 11 7.20 16.18 -2.19
N GLY A 12 7.05 14.96 -1.70
CA GLY A 12 5.81 14.45 -1.11
C GLY A 12 4.66 14.28 -2.11
N LYS A 13 4.92 14.41 -3.41
CA LYS A 13 3.91 14.22 -4.45
C LYS A 13 3.54 12.75 -4.58
N VAL A 14 2.26 12.47 -4.79
CA VAL A 14 1.78 11.10 -5.10
C VAL A 14 2.33 10.69 -6.46
N ILE A 15 3.04 9.56 -6.49
CA ILE A 15 3.60 8.96 -7.72
C ILE A 15 2.77 7.75 -8.19
N TRP A 16 2.11 7.07 -7.27
CA TRP A 16 1.13 6.02 -7.55
C TRP A 16 0.16 5.88 -6.39
N ASP A 17 -1.02 5.32 -6.66
CA ASP A 17 -1.93 4.90 -5.60
C ASP A 17 -2.53 3.52 -5.87
N PHE A 18 -3.03 2.92 -4.80
CA PHE A 18 -3.74 1.64 -4.83
C PHE A 18 -4.88 1.66 -3.83
N GLN A 19 -6.00 1.02 -4.19
CA GLN A 19 -7.20 0.95 -3.38
C GLN A 19 -7.52 -0.52 -3.06
N THR A 20 -7.49 -0.87 -1.77
CA THR A 20 -7.97 -2.17 -1.29
C THR A 20 -9.51 -2.22 -1.30
N GLN A 21 -10.10 -3.42 -1.25
CA GLN A 21 -11.56 -3.57 -1.20
C GLN A 21 -12.13 -3.40 0.23
N GLY A 22 -11.27 -3.51 1.24
CA GLY A 22 -11.58 -3.29 2.65
C GLY A 22 -10.67 -2.28 3.32
N GLN A 23 -10.90 -2.04 4.62
CA GLN A 23 -10.01 -1.19 5.42
C GLN A 23 -8.67 -1.89 5.65
N ILE A 24 -7.58 -1.13 5.63
CA ILE A 24 -6.27 -1.62 6.07
C ILE A 24 -6.32 -1.83 7.58
N THR A 25 -5.98 -3.04 8.04
CA THR A 25 -6.15 -3.46 9.44
C THR A 25 -4.85 -3.46 10.24
N ALA A 26 -3.70 -3.35 9.58
CA ALA A 26 -2.38 -3.35 10.20
C ALA A 26 -1.42 -2.43 9.44
N GLY A 27 -0.31 -2.06 10.08
CA GLY A 27 0.78 -1.34 9.41
C GLY A 27 1.35 -2.17 8.25
N PRO A 28 1.68 -1.54 7.11
CA PRO A 28 2.26 -2.26 5.98
C PRO A 28 3.69 -2.72 6.29
N VAL A 29 4.14 -3.79 5.63
CA VAL A 29 5.49 -4.34 5.79
C VAL A 29 6.20 -4.40 4.45
N VAL A 30 7.45 -3.96 4.39
CA VAL A 30 8.30 -4.09 3.21
C VAL A 30 9.22 -5.30 3.36
N ALA A 31 9.26 -6.17 2.36
CA ALA A 31 10.24 -7.24 2.26
C ALA A 31 10.78 -7.31 0.82
N GLY A 32 12.07 -7.05 0.65
CA GLY A 32 12.65 -6.81 -0.67
C GLY A 32 11.96 -5.62 -1.35
N ASP A 33 11.54 -5.80 -2.59
CA ASP A 33 10.85 -4.77 -3.39
C ASP A 33 9.32 -4.84 -3.29
N THR A 34 8.79 -5.61 -2.34
CA THR A 34 7.34 -5.83 -2.17
C THR A 34 6.81 -5.20 -0.88
N LEU A 35 5.72 -4.45 -1.01
CA LEU A 35 4.93 -3.91 0.08
C LEU A 35 3.73 -4.83 0.36
N TYR A 36 3.64 -5.36 1.57
CA TYR A 36 2.55 -6.19 2.04
C TYR A 36 1.53 -5.39 2.84
N VAL A 37 0.24 -5.52 2.50
CA VAL A 37 -0.86 -4.78 3.12
C VAL A 37 -1.99 -5.73 3.49
N ALA A 38 -2.30 -5.83 4.79
CA ALA A 38 -3.42 -6.61 5.29
C ALA A 38 -4.72 -5.79 5.26
N SER A 39 -5.75 -6.32 4.60
CA SER A 39 -7.06 -5.67 4.48
C SER A 39 -8.17 -6.48 5.15
N ARG A 40 -9.22 -5.78 5.60
CA ARG A 40 -10.42 -6.37 6.21
C ARG A 40 -11.29 -7.14 5.22
N ASP A 41 -11.02 -7.02 3.91
CA ASP A 41 -11.65 -7.84 2.87
C ASP A 41 -11.15 -9.30 2.86
N GLY A 42 -10.21 -9.66 3.73
CA GLY A 42 -9.63 -11.00 3.81
C GLY A 42 -8.46 -11.24 2.87
N THR A 43 -7.99 -10.21 2.17
CA THR A 43 -6.87 -10.27 1.22
C THR A 43 -5.60 -9.68 1.83
N LEU A 44 -4.48 -10.39 1.65
CA LEU A 44 -3.14 -9.83 1.82
C LEU A 44 -2.65 -9.37 0.45
N TYR A 45 -2.54 -8.06 0.26
CA TYR A 45 -2.06 -7.48 -0.98
C TYR A 45 -0.53 -7.45 -0.99
N ALA A 46 0.07 -7.79 -2.12
CA ALA A 46 1.49 -7.64 -2.40
C ALA A 46 1.64 -6.64 -3.55
N LEU A 47 2.18 -5.46 -3.24
CA LEU A 47 2.30 -4.33 -4.16
C LEU A 47 3.77 -4.08 -4.47
N THR A 48 4.07 -3.83 -5.74
CA THR A 48 5.37 -3.34 -6.20
C THR A 48 5.19 -1.93 -6.72
N ALA A 49 6.13 -1.04 -6.39
CA ALA A 49 6.18 0.26 -7.04
C ALA A 49 6.58 0.07 -8.53
N PRO A 50 5.95 0.78 -9.47
CA PRO A 50 6.39 0.82 -10.87
C PRO A 50 7.72 1.57 -11.05
#